data_AF-A0A0E3ZFH8-F1
#
_entry.id   AF-A0A0E3ZFH8-F1
#
_cell.length_a   1.000
_cell.length_b   1.000
_cell.length_c   1.000
_cell.angle_alpha   90.00
_cell.angle_beta   90.00
_cell.angle_gamma   90.00
#
_symmetry.space_group_name_H-M   'P 1'
#
loop_
_entity.id
_entity.type
_entity.pdbx_description
1 polymer ?
#
loop_
_entity_poly.entity_id
_entity_poly.type
_entity_poly.pdbx_seq_one_letter_code
_entity_poly.pdbx_strand_id
1 'polypeptide(L)'
;MRNILSGIGDSIAREIESPTKKAKYNRNHIFEDIKGVIRGQLSTTELMDINYHFNVYEKCLALSREGALELAAYWINLVDTMNAELSEAIRQPLQVLYHPMVAYFHYARKDYKKALASLGEEKRVAESFFREHEDLKMEYAMEQTVNFYRVFFAMQEPQELIRYGRAILLFATNGVETHGILEGNFQFLKDQHLQNAINWVNYTSDAVFSKLWTGVDNLVPRSGSDLLREIVQPLSQRHDWSACPIQEYPHAIRALTAFDEGDVTRQLQEVHALKDGLANVPRFLQAFLLDQLLQTLEAQQEGKELIPLIDSYCQKNLKIEPSRISTVLTY
;
A
#
# COMPACT_ATOMS: atom_id res chain seq x y z
N MET A 1 33.72 -2.90 12.92
CA MET A 1 32.48 -3.70 12.86
C MET A 1 31.92 -4.00 14.25
N ARG A 2 32.64 -4.70 15.15
CA ARG A 2 32.16 -4.97 16.53
C ARG A 2 31.56 -3.77 17.29
N ASN A 3 32.24 -2.62 17.32
CA ASN A 3 31.73 -1.42 18.03
C ASN A 3 30.48 -0.79 17.37
N ILE A 4 30.31 -0.98 16.05
CA ILE A 4 29.13 -0.51 15.33
C ILE A 4 27.97 -1.47 15.61
N LEU A 5 28.22 -2.77 15.58
CA LEU A 5 27.22 -3.80 15.87
C LEU A 5 26.75 -3.77 17.33
N SER A 6 27.61 -3.54 18.31
CA SER A 6 27.19 -3.39 19.71
C SER A 6 26.32 -2.14 19.91
N GLY A 7 26.72 -1.00 19.34
CA GLY A 7 25.95 0.26 19.45
C GLY A 7 24.64 0.27 18.66
N ILE A 8 24.58 -0.46 17.54
CA ILE A 8 23.35 -0.72 16.78
C ILE A 8 22.44 -1.65 17.59
N GLY A 9 23.01 -2.73 18.12
CA GLY A 9 22.29 -3.72 18.91
C GLY A 9 21.55 -3.07 20.07
N ASP A 10 22.25 -2.29 20.89
CA ASP A 10 21.66 -1.62 22.06
C ASP A 10 20.59 -0.59 21.69
N SER A 11 20.65 0.01 20.50
CA SER A 11 19.70 1.04 20.09
C SER A 11 18.46 0.46 19.41
N ILE A 12 18.64 -0.52 18.54
CA ILE A 12 17.51 -1.25 17.93
C ILE A 12 16.79 -2.09 18.98
N ALA A 13 17.52 -2.72 19.90
CA ALA A 13 16.93 -3.46 21.02
C ALA A 13 15.97 -2.57 21.83
N ARG A 14 16.34 -1.31 22.10
CA ARG A 14 15.47 -0.37 22.83
C ARG A 14 14.17 -0.04 22.08
N GLU A 15 14.24 0.25 20.79
CA GLU A 15 13.04 0.50 19.97
C GLU A 15 12.19 -0.79 19.79
N ILE A 16 12.84 -1.96 19.79
CA ILE A 16 12.16 -3.25 19.78
C ILE A 16 11.40 -3.49 21.09
N GLU A 17 12.05 -3.24 22.23
CA GLU A 17 11.49 -3.48 23.56
C GLU A 17 10.40 -2.46 23.92
N SER A 18 10.54 -1.22 23.44
CA SER A 18 9.63 -0.11 23.73
C SER A 18 9.29 0.68 22.46
N PRO A 19 8.44 0.14 21.56
CA PRO A 19 8.17 0.74 20.26
C PRO A 19 7.52 2.12 20.37
N THR A 20 7.93 3.03 19.49
CA THR A 20 7.32 4.35 19.38
C THR A 20 5.84 4.24 19.00
N LYS A 21 4.96 4.92 19.75
CA LYS A 21 3.50 4.84 19.54
C LYS A 21 3.06 5.65 18.32
N LYS A 22 2.50 4.97 17.31
CA LYS A 22 1.83 5.61 16.17
C LYS A 22 0.42 6.10 16.53
N ALA A 23 0.07 7.30 16.06
CA ALA A 23 -1.31 7.79 16.09
C ALA A 23 -2.21 6.89 15.21
N LYS A 24 -3.42 6.56 15.69
CA LYS A 24 -4.39 5.81 14.88
C LYS A 24 -5.01 6.74 13.85
N TYR A 25 -4.94 6.36 12.58
CA TYR A 25 -5.68 7.03 11.53
C TYR A 25 -7.19 6.81 11.70
N ASN A 26 -7.96 7.87 11.55
CA ASN A 26 -9.41 7.83 11.51
C ASN A 26 -9.89 8.74 10.36
N ARG A 27 -10.09 8.14 9.18
CA ARG A 27 -10.76 8.82 8.06
C ARG A 27 -12.20 8.36 8.00
N ASN A 28 -13.09 9.30 7.72
CA ASN A 28 -14.46 8.97 7.38
C ASN A 28 -14.49 8.15 6.08
N HIS A 29 -15.51 7.31 5.93
CA HIS A 29 -15.68 6.49 4.74
C HIS A 29 -15.70 7.38 3.48
N ILE A 30 -15.14 6.90 2.38
CA ILE A 30 -15.06 7.59 1.09
C ILE A 30 -16.42 8.08 0.55
N PHE A 31 -17.48 7.40 0.98
CA PHE A 31 -18.88 7.78 0.78
C PHE A 31 -19.25 9.14 1.39
N GLU A 32 -18.71 9.47 2.56
CA GLU A 32 -18.96 10.76 3.20
C GLU A 32 -18.26 11.91 2.44
N ASP A 33 -17.13 11.64 1.80
CA ASP A 33 -16.45 12.62 0.94
C ASP A 33 -17.30 12.91 -0.31
N ILE A 34 -17.83 11.87 -0.97
CA ILE A 34 -18.80 12.02 -2.09
C ILE A 34 -20.03 12.79 -1.65
N LYS A 35 -20.62 12.44 -0.50
CA LYS A 35 -21.75 13.18 0.08
C LYS A 35 -21.39 14.63 0.36
N GLY A 36 -20.18 14.91 0.84
CA GLY A 36 -19.69 16.28 1.06
C GLY A 36 -19.76 17.13 -0.20
N VAL A 37 -19.36 16.57 -1.34
CA VAL A 37 -19.37 17.24 -2.65
C VAL A 37 -20.79 17.53 -3.14
N ILE A 38 -21.72 16.58 -3.01
CA ILE A 38 -23.05 16.66 -3.64
C ILE A 38 -24.17 17.12 -2.72
N ARG A 39 -23.99 17.14 -1.39
CA ARG A 39 -25.07 17.41 -0.42
C ARG A 39 -25.76 18.74 -0.65
N GLY A 40 -25.06 19.77 -1.13
CA GLY A 40 -25.64 21.08 -1.43
C GLY A 40 -26.50 21.13 -2.70
N GLN A 41 -26.47 20.08 -3.52
CA GLN A 41 -27.08 20.04 -4.86
C GLN A 41 -28.29 19.10 -4.93
N LEU A 42 -28.52 18.31 -3.87
CA LEU A 42 -29.52 17.24 -3.86
C LEU A 42 -30.61 17.51 -2.83
N SER A 43 -31.82 17.06 -3.14
CA SER A 43 -32.94 17.02 -2.20
C SER A 43 -32.75 15.92 -1.14
N THR A 44 -33.53 15.99 -0.06
CA THR A 44 -33.52 14.98 1.00
C THR A 44 -33.82 13.57 0.47
N THR A 45 -34.76 13.43 -0.47
CA THR A 45 -35.12 12.14 -1.08
C THR A 45 -33.93 11.55 -1.84
N GLU A 46 -33.27 12.35 -2.67
CA GLU A 46 -32.11 11.92 -3.45
C GLU A 46 -30.92 11.53 -2.53
N LEU A 47 -30.75 12.23 -1.41
CA LEU A 47 -29.79 11.84 -0.38
C LEU A 47 -30.16 10.50 0.28
N MET A 48 -31.45 10.23 0.49
CA MET A 48 -31.90 8.93 0.99
C MET A 48 -31.61 7.81 -0.01
N ASP A 49 -31.86 8.05 -1.30
CA ASP A 49 -31.56 7.10 -2.37
C ASP A 49 -30.06 6.78 -2.42
N ILE A 50 -29.20 7.79 -2.34
CA ILE A 50 -27.75 7.61 -2.29
C ILE A 50 -27.31 6.73 -1.11
N ASN A 51 -27.86 6.97 0.09
CA ASN A 51 -27.56 6.12 1.25
C ASN A 51 -28.06 4.68 1.05
N TYR A 52 -29.24 4.50 0.44
CA TYR A 52 -29.77 3.19 0.15
C TYR A 52 -28.87 2.42 -0.83
N HIS A 53 -28.50 3.04 -1.97
CA HIS A 53 -27.60 2.42 -2.95
C HIS A 53 -26.25 2.06 -2.34
N PHE A 54 -25.65 2.97 -1.58
CA PHE A 54 -24.38 2.69 -0.90
C PHE A 54 -24.45 1.47 0.03
N ASN A 55 -25.52 1.34 0.83
CA ASN A 55 -25.72 0.17 1.70
C ASN A 55 -25.84 -1.14 0.89
N VAL A 56 -26.48 -1.09 -0.28
CA VAL A 56 -26.56 -2.27 -1.16
C VAL A 56 -25.20 -2.58 -1.78
N TYR A 57 -24.37 -1.58 -2.10
CA TYR A 57 -23.01 -1.80 -2.60
C TYR A 57 -22.12 -2.46 -1.53
N GLU A 58 -22.19 -1.97 -0.28
CA GLU A 58 -21.48 -2.58 0.86
C GLU A 58 -21.90 -4.03 1.07
N LYS A 59 -23.20 -4.34 0.90
CA LYS A 59 -23.70 -5.71 0.94
C LYS A 59 -23.10 -6.58 -0.16
N CYS A 60 -23.05 -6.10 -1.40
CA CYS A 60 -22.43 -6.83 -2.51
C CYS A 60 -20.93 -7.11 -2.24
N LEU A 61 -20.24 -6.11 -1.70
CA LEU A 61 -18.83 -6.19 -1.36
C LEU A 61 -18.56 -7.18 -0.22
N ALA A 62 -19.37 -7.14 0.84
CA ALA A 62 -19.31 -8.09 1.96
C ALA A 62 -19.51 -9.54 1.48
N LEU A 63 -20.56 -9.79 0.70
CA LEU A 63 -20.84 -11.10 0.12
C LEU A 63 -19.69 -11.60 -0.76
N SER A 64 -19.09 -10.70 -1.55
CA SER A 64 -17.94 -11.04 -2.39
C SER A 64 -16.70 -11.39 -1.55
N ARG A 65 -16.45 -10.67 -0.45
CA ARG A 65 -15.33 -10.92 0.49
C ARG A 65 -15.50 -12.24 1.22
N GLU A 66 -16.73 -12.62 1.55
CA GLU A 66 -17.09 -13.88 2.19
C GLU A 66 -17.10 -15.08 1.22
N GLY A 67 -16.95 -14.83 -0.08
CA GLY A 67 -16.99 -15.87 -1.11
C GLY A 67 -18.40 -16.34 -1.48
N ALA A 68 -19.45 -15.66 -1.02
CA ALA A 68 -20.85 -15.92 -1.39
C ALA A 68 -21.18 -15.36 -2.79
N LEU A 69 -20.43 -15.80 -3.81
CA LEU A 69 -20.36 -15.16 -5.13
C LEU A 69 -21.67 -15.24 -5.94
N GLU A 70 -22.47 -16.31 -5.77
CA GLU A 70 -23.78 -16.40 -6.43
C GLU A 70 -24.76 -15.37 -5.87
N LEU A 71 -24.78 -15.20 -4.55
CA LEU A 71 -25.63 -14.22 -3.90
C LEU A 71 -25.13 -12.79 -4.20
N ALA A 72 -23.81 -12.58 -4.22
CA ALA A 72 -23.25 -11.30 -4.68
C ALA A 72 -23.68 -10.96 -6.11
N ALA A 73 -23.65 -11.93 -7.03
CA ALA A 73 -24.10 -11.74 -8.41
C ALA A 73 -25.58 -11.34 -8.50
N TYR A 74 -26.44 -11.98 -7.69
CA TYR A 74 -27.86 -11.61 -7.60
C TYR A 74 -28.04 -10.15 -7.17
N TRP A 75 -27.34 -9.72 -6.11
CA TRP A 75 -27.43 -8.35 -5.61
C TRP A 75 -26.85 -7.33 -6.59
N ILE A 76 -25.78 -7.67 -7.31
CA ILE A 76 -25.21 -6.82 -8.36
C ILE A 76 -26.21 -6.63 -9.51
N ASN A 77 -26.88 -7.68 -9.98
CA ASN A 77 -27.92 -7.55 -11.02
C ASN A 77 -29.09 -6.65 -10.57
N LEU A 78 -29.47 -6.71 -9.29
CA LEU A 78 -30.48 -5.82 -8.73
C LEU A 78 -29.98 -4.37 -8.71
N VAL A 79 -28.74 -4.15 -8.29
CA VAL A 79 -28.09 -2.83 -8.31
C VAL A 79 -28.05 -2.26 -9.72
N ASP A 80 -27.73 -3.06 -10.74
CA ASP A 80 -27.68 -2.60 -12.13
C ASP A 80 -29.04 -2.07 -12.59
N THR A 81 -30.12 -2.76 -12.21
CA THR A 81 -31.50 -2.33 -12.49
C THR A 81 -31.82 -1.04 -11.75
N MET A 82 -31.52 -0.97 -10.46
CA MET A 82 -31.76 0.23 -9.64
C MET A 82 -30.96 1.44 -10.16
N ASN A 83 -29.70 1.24 -10.54
CA ASN A 83 -28.83 2.31 -11.05
C ASN A 83 -29.31 2.88 -12.39
N ALA A 84 -30.00 2.07 -13.20
CA ALA A 84 -30.56 2.52 -14.47
C ALA A 84 -31.71 3.53 -14.30
N GLU A 85 -32.37 3.52 -13.14
CA GLU A 85 -33.50 4.40 -12.82
C GLU A 85 -33.06 5.74 -12.18
N LEU A 86 -31.80 5.85 -11.77
CA LEU A 86 -31.26 7.05 -11.13
C LEU A 86 -31.07 8.21 -12.12
N SER A 87 -31.30 9.42 -11.62
CA SER A 87 -30.92 10.64 -12.34
C SER A 87 -29.40 10.72 -12.51
N GLU A 88 -28.94 11.42 -13.55
CA GLU A 88 -27.49 11.55 -13.80
C GLU A 88 -26.74 12.20 -12.62
N ALA A 89 -27.38 13.19 -11.97
CA ALA A 89 -26.82 13.88 -10.82
C ALA A 89 -26.51 12.96 -9.63
N ILE A 90 -27.22 11.83 -9.50
CA ILE A 90 -27.04 10.83 -8.45
C ILE A 90 -26.20 9.64 -8.97
N ARG A 91 -26.42 9.26 -10.22
CA ARG A 91 -25.74 8.11 -10.84
C ARG A 91 -24.24 8.33 -10.96
N GLN A 92 -23.81 9.50 -11.44
CA GLN A 92 -22.40 9.81 -11.63
C GLN A 92 -21.58 9.70 -10.33
N PRO A 93 -21.97 10.31 -9.19
CA PRO A 93 -21.23 10.14 -7.93
C PRO A 93 -21.26 8.69 -7.42
N LEU A 94 -22.38 7.98 -7.58
CA LEU A 94 -22.47 6.58 -7.16
C LEU A 94 -21.62 5.63 -8.02
N GLN A 95 -21.37 5.97 -9.29
CA GLN A 95 -20.49 5.18 -10.16
C GLN A 95 -19.05 5.08 -9.61
N VAL A 96 -18.58 6.11 -8.90
CA VAL A 96 -17.29 6.09 -8.19
C VAL A 96 -17.22 4.94 -7.16
N LEU A 97 -18.34 4.57 -6.55
CA LEU A 97 -18.42 3.48 -5.55
C LEU A 97 -18.85 2.14 -6.15
N TYR A 98 -19.69 2.19 -7.18
CA TYR A 98 -20.21 1.01 -7.87
C TYR A 98 -19.10 0.25 -8.60
N HIS A 99 -18.26 0.95 -9.37
CA HIS A 99 -17.24 0.28 -10.19
C HIS A 99 -16.19 -0.47 -9.36
N PRO A 100 -15.66 0.04 -8.23
CA PRO A 100 -14.76 -0.72 -7.36
C PRO A 100 -15.44 -1.93 -6.71
N MET A 101 -16.72 -1.82 -6.36
CA MET A 101 -17.51 -2.96 -5.84
C MET A 101 -17.60 -4.08 -6.89
N VAL A 102 -17.96 -3.74 -8.12
CA VAL A 102 -18.01 -4.70 -9.25
C VAL A 102 -16.63 -5.25 -9.58
N ALA A 103 -15.60 -4.41 -9.56
CA ALA A 103 -14.21 -4.83 -9.77
C ALA A 103 -13.79 -5.89 -8.74
N TYR A 104 -14.12 -5.67 -7.47
CA TYR A 104 -13.81 -6.63 -6.41
C TYR A 104 -14.56 -7.96 -6.59
N PHE A 105 -15.84 -7.91 -6.97
CA PHE A 105 -16.60 -9.12 -7.32
C PHE A 105 -15.92 -9.94 -8.43
N HIS A 106 -15.49 -9.28 -9.50
CA HIS A 106 -14.76 -9.93 -10.58
C HIS A 106 -13.38 -10.45 -10.15
N TYR A 107 -12.66 -9.70 -9.33
CA TYR A 107 -11.41 -10.13 -8.73
C TYR A 107 -11.58 -11.39 -7.88
N ALA A 108 -12.61 -11.45 -7.03
CA ALA A 108 -12.93 -12.61 -6.19
C ALA A 108 -13.30 -13.84 -7.04
N ARG A 109 -13.91 -13.63 -8.21
CA ARG A 109 -14.18 -14.66 -9.23
C ARG A 109 -12.96 -15.04 -10.08
N LYS A 110 -11.81 -14.40 -9.87
CA LYS A 110 -10.60 -14.51 -10.70
C LYS A 110 -10.82 -14.09 -12.17
N ASP A 111 -11.85 -13.30 -12.46
CA ASP A 111 -12.08 -12.67 -13.76
C ASP A 111 -11.32 -11.33 -13.81
N TYR A 112 -9.99 -11.42 -13.81
CA TYR A 112 -9.12 -10.26 -13.64
C TYR A 112 -9.24 -9.24 -14.78
N LYS A 113 -9.55 -9.67 -16.00
CA LYS A 113 -9.78 -8.76 -17.12
C LYS A 113 -10.99 -7.85 -16.87
N LYS A 114 -12.09 -8.40 -16.36
CA LYS A 114 -13.25 -7.58 -16.00
C LYS A 114 -12.99 -6.73 -14.77
N ALA A 115 -12.24 -7.24 -13.79
CA ALA A 115 -11.82 -6.42 -12.64
C ALA A 115 -11.05 -5.18 -13.10
N LEU A 116 -10.04 -5.34 -13.97
CA LEU A 116 -9.27 -4.24 -14.54
C LEU A 116 -10.14 -3.26 -15.35
N ALA A 117 -11.09 -3.78 -16.15
CA ALA A 117 -12.00 -2.94 -16.93
C ALA A 117 -12.88 -2.07 -16.00
N SER A 118 -13.43 -2.65 -14.93
CA SER A 118 -14.22 -1.91 -13.94
C SER A 118 -13.38 -0.86 -13.20
N LEU A 119 -12.14 -1.16 -12.82
CA LEU A 119 -11.24 -0.18 -12.21
C LEU A 119 -10.89 0.97 -13.17
N GLY A 120 -10.69 0.66 -14.46
CA GLY A 120 -10.45 1.68 -15.48
C GLY A 120 -11.63 2.61 -15.69
N GLU A 121 -12.84 2.06 -15.64
CA GLU A 121 -14.06 2.85 -15.72
C GLU A 121 -14.27 3.72 -14.48
N GLU A 122 -13.98 3.21 -13.27
CA GLU A 122 -13.98 4.05 -12.07
C GLU A 122 -13.05 5.24 -12.23
N LYS A 123 -11.80 5.00 -12.66
CA LYS A 123 -10.79 6.05 -12.77
C LYS A 123 -11.29 7.18 -13.68
N ARG A 124 -11.88 6.82 -14.82
CA ARG A 124 -12.49 7.76 -15.77
C ARG A 124 -13.63 8.57 -15.13
N VAL A 125 -14.51 7.91 -14.37
CA VAL A 125 -15.64 8.57 -13.69
C VAL A 125 -15.13 9.50 -12.58
N ALA A 126 -14.21 9.03 -11.74
CA ALA A 126 -13.63 9.79 -10.63
C ALA A 126 -12.88 11.02 -11.11
N GLU A 127 -12.06 10.91 -12.16
CA GLU A 127 -11.37 12.05 -12.78
C GLU A 127 -12.35 13.12 -13.28
N SER A 128 -13.49 12.71 -13.83
CA SER A 128 -14.52 13.65 -14.28
C SER A 128 -15.28 14.26 -13.10
N PHE A 129 -15.59 13.47 -12.07
CA PHE A 129 -16.42 13.89 -10.94
C PHE A 129 -15.66 14.81 -9.98
N PHE A 130 -14.41 14.49 -9.66
CA PHE A 130 -13.55 15.29 -8.77
C PHE A 130 -12.71 16.34 -9.49
N ARG A 131 -13.14 16.81 -10.67
CA ARG A 131 -12.37 17.78 -11.47
C ARG A 131 -12.00 19.06 -10.70
N GLU A 132 -12.88 19.49 -9.79
CA GLU A 132 -12.68 20.69 -8.96
C GLU A 132 -12.12 20.37 -7.56
N HIS A 133 -11.87 19.09 -7.25
CA HIS A 133 -11.44 18.58 -5.95
C HIS A 133 -10.13 17.78 -6.09
N GLU A 134 -9.00 18.48 -6.23
CA GLU A 134 -7.71 17.87 -6.55
C GLU A 134 -7.18 16.94 -5.44
N ASP A 135 -7.50 17.20 -4.16
CA ASP A 135 -7.26 16.28 -3.04
C ASP A 135 -7.95 14.95 -3.26
N LEU A 136 -9.27 14.98 -3.43
CA LEU A 136 -10.06 13.77 -3.57
C LEU A 136 -9.62 13.01 -4.80
N LYS A 137 -9.51 13.69 -5.95
CA LYS A 137 -8.99 13.10 -7.19
C LYS A 137 -7.68 12.35 -6.97
N MET A 138 -6.75 12.91 -6.20
CA MET A 138 -5.49 12.27 -5.87
C MET A 138 -5.68 11.02 -5.02
N GLU A 139 -6.47 11.11 -3.95
CA GLU A 139 -6.74 10.00 -3.05
C GLU A 139 -7.40 8.81 -3.76
N TYR A 140 -8.35 9.08 -4.66
CA TYR A 140 -8.96 8.03 -5.49
C TYR A 140 -7.97 7.43 -6.48
N ALA A 141 -7.17 8.26 -7.16
CA ALA A 141 -6.16 7.78 -8.09
C ALA A 141 -5.15 6.84 -7.39
N MET A 142 -4.75 7.18 -6.16
CA MET A 142 -3.86 6.32 -5.35
C MET A 142 -4.53 5.00 -4.95
N GLU A 143 -5.76 5.03 -4.43
CA GLU A 143 -6.50 3.83 -4.05
C GLU A 143 -6.68 2.87 -5.23
N GLN A 144 -7.09 3.39 -6.39
CA GLN A 144 -7.28 2.54 -7.55
C GLN A 144 -5.98 2.02 -8.12
N THR A 145 -4.91 2.81 -8.12
CA THR A 145 -3.58 2.34 -8.56
C THR A 145 -3.11 1.17 -7.68
N VAL A 146 -3.37 1.22 -6.37
CA VAL A 146 -3.14 0.08 -5.46
C VAL A 146 -4.01 -1.12 -5.83
N ASN A 147 -5.27 -0.92 -6.20
CA ASN A 147 -6.15 -2.01 -6.64
C ASN A 147 -5.70 -2.63 -7.97
N PHE A 148 -5.26 -1.84 -8.95
CA PHE A 148 -4.60 -2.32 -10.17
C PHE A 148 -3.40 -3.21 -9.83
N TYR A 149 -2.50 -2.73 -8.97
CA TYR A 149 -1.35 -3.50 -8.51
C TYR A 149 -1.74 -4.85 -7.88
N ARG A 150 -2.79 -4.87 -7.04
CA ARG A 150 -3.31 -6.11 -6.43
C ARG A 150 -3.86 -7.09 -7.48
N VAL A 151 -4.52 -6.59 -8.52
CA VAL A 151 -5.03 -7.44 -9.60
C VAL A 151 -3.86 -8.02 -10.41
N PHE A 152 -2.87 -7.22 -10.79
CA PHE A 152 -1.67 -7.70 -11.50
C PHE A 152 -0.86 -8.71 -10.68
N PHE A 153 -0.81 -8.53 -9.36
CA PHE A 153 -0.26 -9.54 -8.45
C PHE A 153 -0.98 -10.87 -8.55
N ALA A 154 -2.31 -10.85 -8.49
CA ALA A 154 -3.11 -12.07 -8.58
C ALA A 154 -3.04 -12.73 -9.97
N MET A 155 -2.83 -11.94 -11.02
CA MET A 155 -2.59 -12.42 -12.39
C MET A 155 -1.18 -12.98 -12.59
N GLN A 156 -0.25 -12.73 -11.67
CA GLN A 156 1.16 -13.11 -11.78
C GLN A 156 1.87 -12.44 -12.98
N GLU A 157 1.61 -11.14 -13.20
CA GLU A 157 2.20 -10.35 -14.29
C GLU A 157 3.39 -9.52 -13.77
N PRO A 158 4.63 -10.05 -13.75
CA PRO A 158 5.77 -9.40 -13.08
C PRO A 158 6.11 -8.02 -13.64
N GLN A 159 5.95 -7.82 -14.95
CA GLN A 159 6.23 -6.53 -15.58
C GLN A 159 5.28 -5.44 -15.10
N GLU A 160 3.99 -5.75 -14.99
CA GLU A 160 2.99 -4.81 -14.48
C GLU A 160 3.14 -4.60 -12.97
N LEU A 161 3.53 -5.64 -12.22
CA LEU A 161 3.89 -5.53 -10.81
C LEU A 161 5.03 -4.53 -10.58
N ILE A 162 6.12 -4.66 -11.34
CA ILE A 162 7.25 -3.72 -11.27
C ILE A 162 6.79 -2.32 -11.64
N ARG A 163 6.06 -2.20 -12.75
CA ARG A 163 5.61 -0.89 -13.27
C ARG A 163 4.73 -0.15 -12.26
N TYR A 164 3.70 -0.80 -11.74
CA TYR A 164 2.78 -0.20 -10.77
C TYR A 164 3.41 -0.05 -9.37
N GLY A 165 4.14 -1.05 -8.89
CA GLY A 165 4.81 -0.99 -7.58
C GLY A 165 5.79 0.17 -7.51
N ARG A 166 6.61 0.35 -8.56
CA ARG A 166 7.52 1.48 -8.69
C ARG A 166 6.77 2.82 -8.75
N ALA A 167 5.74 2.92 -9.59
CA ALA A 167 4.96 4.15 -9.74
C ALA A 167 4.32 4.59 -8.42
N ILE A 168 3.71 3.65 -7.68
CA ILE A 168 3.09 3.89 -6.39
C ILE A 168 4.11 4.44 -5.39
N LEU A 169 5.25 3.77 -5.23
CA LEU A 169 6.27 4.19 -4.25
C LEU A 169 6.88 5.54 -4.63
N LEU A 170 7.35 5.70 -5.87
CA LEU A 170 7.97 6.95 -6.33
C LEU A 170 7.02 8.15 -6.22
N PHE A 171 5.73 7.94 -6.48
CA PHE A 171 4.74 8.98 -6.31
C PHE A 171 4.57 9.36 -4.83
N ALA A 172 4.31 8.38 -3.97
CA ALA A 172 4.04 8.61 -2.56
C ALA A 172 5.24 9.16 -1.77
N THR A 173 6.48 8.84 -2.18
CA THR A 173 7.68 9.24 -1.43
C THR A 173 8.49 10.35 -2.06
N ASN A 174 8.38 10.55 -3.37
CA ASN A 174 9.18 11.54 -4.10
C ASN A 174 8.32 12.48 -4.98
N GLY A 175 6.99 12.35 -4.95
CA GLY A 175 6.10 13.17 -5.78
C GLY A 175 6.30 12.96 -7.28
N VAL A 176 6.82 11.81 -7.69
CA VAL A 176 7.15 11.55 -9.10
C VAL A 176 5.97 10.92 -9.79
N GLU A 177 5.41 11.67 -10.73
CA GLU A 177 4.35 11.21 -11.62
C GLU A 177 4.86 10.12 -12.56
N THR A 178 3.98 9.17 -12.88
CA THR A 178 4.19 8.15 -13.91
C THR A 178 3.04 8.22 -14.89
N HIS A 179 3.35 8.70 -16.11
CA HIS A 179 2.35 8.95 -17.14
C HIS A 179 1.47 7.72 -17.42
N GLY A 180 0.16 7.91 -17.45
CA GLY A 180 -0.84 6.86 -17.66
C GLY A 180 -1.11 5.96 -16.44
N ILE A 181 -0.35 6.09 -15.35
CA ILE A 181 -0.55 5.30 -14.12
C ILE A 181 -1.05 6.21 -13.00
N LEU A 182 -0.19 7.12 -12.55
CA LEU A 182 -0.44 7.99 -11.40
C LEU A 182 0.19 9.35 -11.67
N GLU A 183 -0.66 10.37 -11.80
CA GLU A 183 -0.32 11.73 -12.24
C GLU A 183 -0.83 12.75 -11.21
N GLY A 184 -0.28 13.96 -11.24
CA GLY A 184 -0.59 15.07 -10.34
C GLY A 184 0.39 15.24 -9.17
N ASN A 185 0.01 16.06 -8.18
CA ASN A 185 0.96 16.53 -7.18
C ASN A 185 0.69 15.97 -5.77
N PHE A 186 1.46 14.95 -5.36
CA PHE A 186 1.38 14.40 -3.99
C PHE A 186 1.67 15.43 -2.89
N GLN A 187 2.46 16.46 -3.19
CA GLN A 187 2.80 17.52 -2.22
C GLN A 187 1.53 18.22 -1.70
N PHE A 188 0.47 18.29 -2.49
CA PHE A 188 -0.82 18.86 -2.08
C PHE A 188 -1.39 18.16 -0.83
N LEU A 189 -1.34 16.83 -0.77
CA LEU A 189 -1.80 16.05 0.38
C LEU A 189 -0.92 16.32 1.61
N LYS A 190 0.39 16.51 1.40
CA LYS A 190 1.35 16.78 2.48
C LYS A 190 1.17 18.17 3.09
N ASP A 191 1.03 19.19 2.24
CA ASP A 191 0.96 20.59 2.68
C ASP A 191 -0.34 20.90 3.43
N GLN A 192 -1.45 20.28 3.02
CA GLN A 192 -2.76 20.52 3.63
C GLN A 192 -3.06 19.55 4.78
N HIS A 193 -2.58 18.31 4.68
CA HIS A 193 -2.94 17.23 5.58
C HIS A 193 -1.78 16.27 5.83
N LEU A 194 -0.71 16.73 6.50
CA LEU A 194 0.50 15.93 6.78
C LEU A 194 0.20 14.52 7.31
N GLN A 195 -0.75 14.38 8.24
CA GLN A 195 -1.13 13.07 8.76
C GLN A 195 -1.72 12.17 7.67
N ASN A 196 -2.58 12.70 6.78
CA ASN A 196 -3.12 11.94 5.65
C ASN A 196 -2.00 11.52 4.69
N ALA A 197 -1.04 12.41 4.40
CA ALA A 197 0.11 12.04 3.59
C ALA A 197 0.93 10.90 4.21
N ILE A 198 1.20 10.94 5.53
CA ILE A 198 1.85 9.84 6.26
C ILE A 198 1.05 8.53 6.12
N ASN A 199 -0.28 8.61 6.23
CA ASN A 199 -1.13 7.42 6.12
C ASN A 199 -1.12 6.84 4.71
N TRP A 200 -1.12 7.70 3.69
CA TRP A 200 -1.01 7.29 2.30
C TRP A 200 0.33 6.63 2.00
N VAL A 201 1.45 7.18 2.50
CA VAL A 201 2.76 6.52 2.37
C VAL A 201 2.75 5.17 3.08
N ASN A 202 2.24 5.07 4.31
CA ASN A 202 2.14 3.79 5.02
C ASN A 202 1.28 2.77 4.26
N TYR A 203 0.07 3.15 3.85
CA TYR A 203 -0.89 2.29 3.17
C TYR A 203 -0.35 1.76 1.84
N THR A 204 0.15 2.67 0.98
CA THR A 204 0.67 2.30 -0.33
C THR A 204 1.93 1.46 -0.24
N SER A 205 2.84 1.81 0.67
CA SER A 205 4.04 1.02 0.91
C SER A 205 3.70 -0.37 1.43
N ASP A 206 2.82 -0.50 2.41
CA ASP A 206 2.38 -1.80 2.91
C ASP A 206 1.64 -2.59 1.83
N ALA A 207 0.87 -1.94 0.95
CA ALA A 207 0.24 -2.62 -0.17
C ALA A 207 1.28 -3.21 -1.14
N VAL A 208 2.35 -2.48 -1.46
CA VAL A 208 3.43 -2.96 -2.33
C VAL A 208 4.26 -4.03 -1.63
N PHE A 209 4.87 -3.71 -0.49
CA PHE A 209 5.80 -4.59 0.23
C PHE A 209 5.12 -5.84 0.79
N SER A 210 3.85 -5.82 1.18
CA SER A 210 3.15 -7.04 1.63
C SER A 210 3.08 -8.12 0.54
N LYS A 211 2.88 -7.69 -0.71
CA LYS A 211 2.83 -8.59 -1.86
C LYS A 211 4.20 -9.10 -2.23
N LEU A 212 5.21 -8.24 -2.15
CA LEU A 212 6.60 -8.67 -2.28
C LEU A 212 7.00 -9.62 -1.17
N TRP A 213 6.53 -9.44 0.07
CA TRP A 213 6.83 -10.31 1.21
C TRP A 213 6.18 -11.70 1.08
N THR A 214 4.91 -11.75 0.66
CA THR A 214 4.11 -12.99 0.61
C THR A 214 4.14 -13.72 -0.73
N GLY A 215 4.60 -13.05 -1.80
CA GLY A 215 4.47 -13.53 -3.18
C GLY A 215 5.76 -14.00 -3.84
N VAL A 216 6.92 -13.91 -3.18
CA VAL A 216 8.24 -14.27 -3.73
C VAL A 216 8.26 -15.67 -4.34
N ASP A 217 7.67 -16.65 -3.66
CA ASP A 217 7.85 -18.06 -4.03
C ASP A 217 6.88 -18.55 -5.13
N ASN A 218 5.82 -17.78 -5.42
CA ASN A 218 4.73 -18.22 -6.31
C ASN A 218 4.69 -17.46 -7.65
N LEU A 219 5.52 -16.42 -7.82
CA LEU A 219 5.56 -15.56 -9.01
C LEU A 219 6.74 -15.94 -9.93
N VAL A 220 6.70 -17.11 -10.60
CA VAL A 220 7.57 -17.45 -11.76
C VAL A 220 9.07 -17.61 -11.32
N PRO A 221 10.01 -18.25 -12.08
CA PRO A 221 11.34 -18.59 -11.53
C PRO A 221 12.33 -17.40 -11.44
N ARG A 222 11.84 -16.20 -11.12
CA ARG A 222 12.67 -15.08 -10.66
C ARG A 222 12.63 -15.06 -9.15
N SER A 223 13.79 -15.02 -8.49
CA SER A 223 13.81 -14.83 -7.04
C SER A 223 13.12 -13.50 -6.72
N GLY A 224 12.24 -13.46 -5.73
CA GLY A 224 11.53 -12.24 -5.33
C GLY A 224 12.47 -11.09 -4.91
N SER A 225 13.74 -11.38 -4.67
CA SER A 225 14.82 -10.39 -4.57
C SER A 225 14.96 -9.53 -5.84
N ASP A 226 14.78 -10.08 -7.04
CA ASP A 226 14.86 -9.33 -8.29
C ASP A 226 13.69 -8.34 -8.43
N LEU A 227 12.47 -8.77 -8.09
CA LEU A 227 11.30 -7.88 -8.09
C LEU A 227 11.45 -6.75 -7.08
N LEU A 228 11.91 -7.08 -5.87
CA LEU A 228 12.20 -6.09 -4.83
C LEU A 228 13.24 -5.08 -5.33
N ARG A 229 14.35 -5.54 -5.91
CA ARG A 229 15.40 -4.70 -6.47
C ARG A 229 14.86 -3.78 -7.56
N GLU A 230 14.14 -4.31 -8.55
CA GLU A 230 13.62 -3.51 -9.68
C GLU A 230 12.63 -2.43 -9.22
N ILE A 231 11.83 -2.70 -8.18
CA ILE A 231 10.89 -1.72 -7.60
C ILE A 231 11.61 -0.69 -6.72
N VAL A 232 12.58 -1.12 -5.91
CA VAL A 232 13.21 -0.29 -4.85
C VAL A 232 14.40 0.52 -5.37
N GLN A 233 15.21 -0.01 -6.29
CA GLN A 233 16.43 0.63 -6.78
C GLN A 233 16.21 2.06 -7.33
N PRO A 234 15.12 2.37 -8.06
CA PRO A 234 14.86 3.74 -8.51
C PRO A 234 14.67 4.75 -7.36
N LEU A 235 14.22 4.28 -6.19
CA LEU A 235 14.05 5.13 -5.01
C LEU A 235 15.39 5.44 -4.34
N SER A 236 16.30 4.47 -4.23
CA SER A 236 17.60 4.66 -3.57
C SER A 236 18.52 5.63 -4.33
N GLN A 237 18.31 5.78 -5.64
CA GLN A 237 19.01 6.73 -6.50
C GLN A 237 18.51 8.18 -6.35
N ARG A 238 17.43 8.43 -5.59
CA ARG A 238 16.89 9.77 -5.39
C ARG A 238 17.68 10.51 -4.32
N HIS A 239 18.12 11.73 -4.65
CA HIS A 239 18.75 12.64 -3.69
C HIS A 239 17.73 13.49 -2.94
N ASP A 240 16.60 13.81 -3.57
CA ASP A 240 15.54 14.61 -2.98
C ASP A 240 14.41 13.72 -2.41
N TRP A 241 14.24 13.82 -1.10
CA TRP A 241 13.20 13.15 -0.32
C TRP A 241 12.27 14.15 0.36
N SER A 242 12.30 15.43 -0.04
CA SER A 242 11.50 16.50 0.54
C SER A 242 10.00 16.26 0.45
N ALA A 243 9.54 15.47 -0.52
CA ALA A 243 8.13 15.06 -0.64
C ALA A 243 7.72 13.96 0.36
N CYS A 244 8.67 13.15 0.86
CA CYS A 244 8.35 12.09 1.80
C CYS A 244 8.00 12.70 3.17
N PRO A 245 6.86 12.35 3.78
CA PRO A 245 6.50 12.81 5.11
C PRO A 245 7.09 11.93 6.23
N ILE A 246 7.72 10.80 5.90
CA ILE A 246 8.35 9.88 6.86
C ILE A 246 9.88 10.04 6.76
N GLN A 247 10.51 10.63 7.76
CA GLN A 247 11.94 10.98 7.74
C GLN A 247 12.86 9.76 7.67
N GLU A 248 12.41 8.63 8.21
CA GLU A 248 13.14 7.37 8.28
C GLU A 248 13.07 6.56 6.98
N TYR A 249 12.11 6.85 6.11
CA TYR A 249 11.90 6.10 4.87
C TYR A 249 13.14 6.05 3.95
N PRO A 250 13.87 7.16 3.71
CA PRO A 250 15.07 7.13 2.87
C PRO A 250 16.15 6.19 3.41
N HIS A 251 16.33 6.16 4.73
CA HIS A 251 17.28 5.28 5.41
C HIS A 251 16.87 3.81 5.25
N ALA A 252 15.58 3.50 5.39
CA ALA A 252 15.05 2.17 5.13
C ALA A 252 15.34 1.69 3.70
N ILE A 253 15.08 2.52 2.70
CA ILE A 253 15.34 2.18 1.28
C ILE A 253 16.83 2.00 0.99
N ARG A 254 17.69 2.86 1.54
CA ARG A 254 19.14 2.74 1.37
C ARG A 254 19.71 1.51 2.07
N ALA A 255 19.18 1.14 3.25
CA ALA A 255 19.53 -0.09 3.94
C ALA A 255 19.18 -1.33 3.11
N LEU A 256 17.95 -1.41 2.57
CA LEU A 256 17.55 -2.52 1.68
C LEU A 256 18.46 -2.65 0.46
N THR A 257 18.80 -1.52 -0.16
CA THR A 257 19.66 -1.51 -1.35
C THR A 257 21.10 -1.90 -1.01
N ALA A 258 21.62 -1.47 0.14
CA ALA A 258 22.96 -1.83 0.61
C ALA A 258 23.10 -3.34 0.86
N PHE A 259 22.07 -3.97 1.44
CA PHE A 259 22.05 -5.41 1.63
C PHE A 259 22.12 -6.16 0.30
N ASP A 260 21.30 -5.76 -0.66
CA ASP A 260 21.26 -6.36 -2.00
C ASP A 260 22.58 -6.19 -2.78
N GLU A 261 23.29 -5.09 -2.55
CA GLU A 261 24.64 -4.84 -3.10
C GLU A 261 25.77 -5.57 -2.35
N GLY A 262 25.46 -6.25 -1.23
CA GLY A 262 26.45 -6.89 -0.35
C GLY A 262 27.28 -5.90 0.49
N ASP A 263 26.89 -4.62 0.56
CA ASP A 263 27.56 -3.59 1.35
C ASP A 263 27.06 -3.61 2.81
N VAL A 264 27.53 -4.59 3.57
CA VAL A 264 27.19 -4.79 4.98
C VAL A 264 27.47 -3.53 5.83
N THR A 265 28.55 -2.81 5.54
CA THR A 265 28.90 -1.62 6.35
C THR A 265 27.87 -0.51 6.14
N ARG A 266 27.53 -0.21 4.89
CA ARG A 266 26.50 0.79 4.58
C ARG A 266 25.13 0.37 5.07
N GLN A 267 24.77 -0.92 4.93
CA GLN A 267 23.52 -1.44 5.46
C GLN A 267 23.39 -1.15 6.95
N LEU A 268 24.39 -1.55 7.75
CA LEU A 268 24.37 -1.34 9.20
C LEU A 268 24.32 0.14 9.58
N GLN A 269 25.03 1.02 8.86
CA GLN A 269 24.97 2.46 9.08
C GLN A 269 23.56 3.03 8.85
N GLU A 270 22.89 2.62 7.77
CA GLU A 270 21.53 3.06 7.47
C GLU A 270 20.51 2.50 8.46
N VAL A 271 20.65 1.23 8.88
CA VAL A 271 19.80 0.67 9.94
C VAL A 271 20.06 1.37 11.28
N HIS A 272 21.30 1.75 11.60
CA HIS A 272 21.59 2.55 12.80
C HIS A 272 20.86 3.90 12.77
N ALA A 273 20.75 4.54 11.61
CA ALA A 273 20.04 5.80 11.46
C ALA A 273 18.53 5.67 11.76
N LEU A 274 17.97 4.45 11.70
CA LEU A 274 16.56 4.16 12.02
C LEU A 274 16.29 3.93 13.51
N LYS A 275 17.32 3.97 14.37
CA LYS A 275 17.22 3.46 15.75
C LYS A 275 16.13 4.09 16.63
N ASP A 276 15.75 5.34 16.38
CA ASP A 276 14.73 6.07 17.14
C ASP A 276 13.41 6.23 16.36
N GLY A 277 13.30 5.60 15.18
CA GLY A 277 12.18 5.82 14.27
C GLY A 277 11.84 4.61 13.40
N LEU A 278 12.33 3.41 13.72
CA LEU A 278 11.99 2.19 13.00
C LEU A 278 10.47 1.95 12.99
N ALA A 279 9.79 2.21 14.12
CA ALA A 279 8.34 2.09 14.18
C ALA A 279 7.61 3.07 13.24
N ASN A 280 8.23 4.17 12.82
CA ASN A 280 7.66 5.14 11.87
C ASN A 280 7.64 4.62 10.43
N VAL A 281 8.57 3.74 10.07
CA VAL A 281 8.62 3.07 8.76
C VAL A 281 7.36 2.22 8.52
N PRO A 282 6.89 2.01 7.27
CA PRO A 282 5.79 1.10 6.99
C PRO A 282 6.07 -0.34 7.45
N ARG A 283 5.03 -1.04 7.89
CA ARG A 283 5.15 -2.31 8.61
C ARG A 283 5.89 -3.39 7.83
N PHE A 284 5.57 -3.56 6.55
CA PHE A 284 6.24 -4.58 5.74
C PHE A 284 7.67 -4.19 5.37
N LEU A 285 7.94 -2.89 5.24
CA LEU A 285 9.31 -2.41 5.06
C LEU A 285 10.16 -2.64 6.31
N GLN A 286 9.59 -2.46 7.52
CA GLN A 286 10.25 -2.89 8.77
C GLN A 286 10.56 -4.39 8.76
N ALA A 287 9.62 -5.23 8.32
CA ALA A 287 9.83 -6.68 8.27
C ALA A 287 11.01 -7.06 7.36
N PHE A 288 11.09 -6.46 6.16
CA PHE A 288 12.25 -6.65 5.27
C PHE A 288 13.57 -6.23 5.91
N LEU A 289 13.61 -5.06 6.57
CA LEU A 289 14.83 -4.57 7.21
C LEU A 289 15.31 -5.49 8.34
N LEU A 290 14.39 -5.95 9.17
CA LEU A 290 14.69 -6.82 10.30
C LEU A 290 15.14 -8.21 9.85
N ASP A 291 14.50 -8.77 8.81
CA ASP A 291 14.92 -10.03 8.21
C ASP A 291 16.33 -9.94 7.61
N GLN A 292 16.63 -8.88 6.86
CA GLN A 292 17.97 -8.66 6.33
C GLN A 292 19.02 -8.43 7.43
N LEU A 293 18.64 -7.75 8.51
CA LEU A 293 19.52 -7.56 9.66
C LEU A 293 19.84 -8.91 10.33
N LEU A 294 18.82 -9.77 10.52
CA LEU A 294 19.02 -11.13 11.04
C LEU A 294 20.01 -11.92 10.19
N GLN A 295 19.82 -11.93 8.87
CA GLN A 295 20.72 -12.62 7.96
C GLN A 295 22.16 -12.10 8.05
N THR A 296 22.34 -10.78 8.14
CA THR A 296 23.66 -10.17 8.33
C THR A 296 24.29 -10.59 9.67
N LEU A 297 23.53 -10.56 10.76
CA LEU A 297 24.01 -10.97 12.10
C LEU A 297 24.42 -12.45 12.14
N GLU A 298 23.60 -13.32 11.54
CA GLU A 298 23.88 -14.75 11.43
C GLU A 298 25.15 -15.01 10.61
N ALA A 299 25.29 -14.37 9.45
CA ALA A 299 26.46 -14.51 8.59
C ALA A 299 27.76 -14.04 9.25
N GLN A 300 27.70 -12.96 10.04
CA GLN A 300 28.85 -12.43 10.78
C GLN A 300 29.12 -13.17 12.10
N GLN A 301 28.19 -14.03 12.55
CA GLN A 301 28.22 -14.70 13.86
C GLN A 301 28.30 -13.71 15.05
N GLU A 302 27.76 -12.50 14.90
CA GLU A 302 27.74 -11.45 15.92
C GLU A 302 26.29 -11.08 16.29
N GLY A 303 26.06 -10.52 17.49
CA GLY A 303 24.74 -10.01 17.90
C GLY A 303 23.66 -11.08 18.09
N LYS A 304 24.03 -12.30 18.50
CA LYS A 304 23.10 -13.44 18.70
C LYS A 304 21.99 -13.13 19.72
N GLU A 305 22.26 -12.24 20.66
CA GLU A 305 21.32 -11.72 21.64
C GLU A 305 20.18 -10.89 21.02
N LEU A 306 20.38 -10.32 19.83
CA LEU A 306 19.38 -9.52 19.12
C LEU A 306 18.38 -10.39 18.37
N ILE A 307 18.77 -11.60 17.98
CA ILE A 307 17.92 -12.55 17.24
C ILE A 307 16.57 -12.77 17.96
N PRO A 308 16.53 -13.21 19.24
CA PRO A 308 15.25 -13.42 19.94
C PRO A 308 14.45 -12.13 20.14
N LEU A 309 15.12 -10.97 20.22
CA LEU A 309 14.45 -9.67 20.34
C LEU A 309 13.74 -9.30 19.04
N ILE A 310 14.42 -9.43 17.90
CA ILE A 310 13.86 -9.19 16.57
C ILE A 310 12.70 -10.13 16.30
N ASP A 311 12.84 -11.42 16.60
CA ASP A 311 11.75 -12.40 16.44
C ASP A 311 10.52 -12.02 17.27
N SER A 312 10.73 -11.67 18.55
CA SER A 312 9.66 -11.21 19.43
C SER A 312 9.00 -9.94 18.90
N TYR A 313 9.77 -9.00 18.34
CA TYR A 313 9.23 -7.77 17.76
C TYR A 313 8.31 -8.06 16.57
N CYS A 314 8.78 -8.86 15.62
CA CYS A 314 8.03 -9.23 14.42
C CYS A 314 6.69 -9.88 14.79
N GLN A 315 6.71 -10.81 15.73
CA GLN A 315 5.50 -11.50 16.20
C GLN A 315 4.54 -10.57 16.95
N LYS A 316 5.02 -9.80 17.94
CA LYS A 316 4.18 -8.97 18.81
C LYS A 316 3.67 -7.70 18.12
N ASN A 317 4.56 -6.99 17.42
CA ASN A 317 4.29 -5.65 16.92
C ASN A 317 3.87 -5.65 15.45
N LEU A 318 4.50 -6.48 14.60
CA LEU A 318 4.18 -6.53 13.17
C LEU A 318 3.08 -7.56 12.85
N LYS A 319 2.87 -8.55 13.74
CA LYS A 319 2.00 -9.71 13.52
C LYS A 319 2.38 -10.44 12.22
N ILE A 320 3.67 -10.50 11.97
CA ILE A 320 4.28 -11.19 10.85
C ILE A 320 5.18 -12.24 11.48
N GLU A 321 5.00 -13.51 11.12
CA GLU A 321 6.03 -14.49 11.41
C GLU A 321 7.26 -14.07 10.61
N PRO A 322 8.44 -13.90 11.24
CA PRO A 322 9.68 -13.78 10.50
C PRO A 322 9.69 -14.94 9.52
N SER A 323 9.53 -14.62 8.23
CA SER A 323 9.73 -15.64 7.22
C SER A 323 11.16 -16.04 7.44
N ARG A 324 11.39 -17.31 7.71
CA ARG A 324 12.65 -17.90 7.31
C ARG A 324 12.75 -17.75 5.78
N ILE A 325 13.14 -16.57 5.28
CA ILE A 325 13.88 -16.44 4.01
C ILE A 325 15.20 -17.24 4.14
N SER A 326 15.46 -17.89 5.29
CA SER A 326 16.45 -18.95 5.53
C SER A 326 16.29 -20.22 4.67
N THR A 327 15.77 -20.14 3.44
CA THR A 327 15.98 -21.22 2.45
C THR A 327 16.30 -20.74 1.03
N VAL A 328 16.36 -19.43 0.75
CA VAL A 328 16.49 -18.94 -0.65
C VAL A 328 17.80 -18.18 -0.94
N LEU A 329 18.61 -17.83 0.08
CA LEU A 329 19.87 -17.09 -0.15
C LEU A 329 21.15 -17.91 0.03
N THR A 330 21.05 -19.25 -0.03
CA THR A 330 22.21 -20.13 -0.17
C THR A 330 22.09 -20.95 -1.45
N TYR A 331 22.47 -20.35 -2.57
CA TYR A 331 23.23 -21.00 -3.66
C TYR A 331 24.04 -19.95 -4.43
#